data_AF-A0A859FD01-F1
#
_entry.id   AF-A0A859FD01-F1
#
_cell.length_a   1.000
_cell.length_b   1.000
_cell.length_c   1.000
_cell.angle_alpha   90.00
_cell.angle_beta   90.00
_cell.angle_gamma   90.00
#
_symmetry.space_group_name_H-M   'P 1'
#
loop_
_entity.id
_entity.type
_entity.pdbx_description
1 polymer ?
#
loop_
_entity_poly.entity_id
_entity_poly.type
_entity_poly.pdbx_seq_one_letter_code
_entity_poly.pdbx_strand_id
1 'polypeptide(L)' 'MVIHYFCPLYNREIDEGKCLDINYELIRAKKKEELKMLQKFLKKDVKEIEKTCISCENYPFDK' A
#
# COMPACT_ATOMS: atom_id res chain seq x y z
N MET A 1 -23.92 0.26 1.68
CA MET A 1 -23.01 -0.90 1.53
C MET A 1 -21.60 -0.35 1.64
N VAL A 2 -20.85 -0.73 2.69
CA VAL A 2 -19.43 -0.40 2.78
C VAL A 2 -18.70 -1.42 1.91
N ILE A 3 -17.93 -0.95 0.94
CA ILE A 3 -17.12 -1.84 0.09
C ILE A 3 -15.80 -2.05 0.83
N HIS A 4 -15.59 -3.26 1.33
CA HIS A 4 -14.32 -3.63 1.95
C HIS A 4 -13.36 -4.12 0.87
N TYR A 5 -12.13 -3.60 0.90
CA TYR A 5 -11.06 -4.01 -0.01
C TYR A 5 -10.02 -4.80 0.75
N PHE A 6 -9.46 -5.85 0.15
CA PHE A 6 -8.36 -6.58 0.76
C PHE A 6 -7.01 -5.99 0.38
N CYS A 7 -6.16 -5.69 1.37
CA CYS A 7 -4.80 -5.23 1.13
C CYS A 7 -3.81 -6.40 1.29
N PRO A 8 -3.16 -6.88 0.21
CA PRO A 8 -2.17 -7.97 0.29
C PRO A 8 -0.88 -7.57 1.02
N LEU A 9 -0.59 -6.27 1.13
CA LEU A 9 0.59 -5.78 1.85
C LEU A 9 0.44 -5.94 3.36
N TYR A 10 -0.74 -5.58 3.89
CA TYR A 10 -1.10 -5.65 5.31
C TYR A 10 -1.80 -6.96 5.70
N ASN A 11 -2.18 -7.77 4.72
CA ASN A 11 -2.91 -9.03 4.90
C ASN A 11 -4.21 -8.85 5.72
N ARG A 12 -4.99 -7.81 5.40
CA ARG A 12 -6.26 -7.49 6.08
C ARG A 12 -7.23 -6.71 5.18
N GLU A 13 -8.49 -6.69 5.57
CA GLU A 13 -9.53 -5.85 4.98
C GLU A 13 -9.37 -4.37 5.39
N ILE A 14 -9.76 -3.46 4.48
CA ILE A 14 -9.71 -2.01 4.64
C ILE A 14 -10.98 -1.37 4.05
N ASP A 15 -11.50 -0.34 4.71
CA ASP A 15 -12.89 0.12 4.51
C ASP A 15 -13.12 1.09 3.35
N GLU A 16 -12.07 1.69 2.77
CA GLU A 16 -12.23 2.81 1.83
C GLU A 16 -11.48 2.64 0.51
N GLY A 17 -11.00 1.43 0.19
CA GLY A 17 -10.12 1.22 -0.96
C GLY A 17 -8.72 1.73 -0.70
N LYS A 18 -8.57 2.82 0.05
CA LYS A 18 -7.34 3.38 0.63
C LYS A 18 -6.44 2.29 1.20
N CYS A 19 -5.60 1.67 0.36
CA CYS A 19 -4.52 0.75 0.77
C CYS A 19 -3.78 1.32 1.99
N LEU A 20 -3.70 2.64 1.96
CA LEU A 20 -3.82 3.68 2.97
C LEU A 20 -3.50 4.89 2.08
N ASP A 21 -4.39 5.87 1.87
CA ASP A 21 -4.28 6.93 0.81
C ASP A 21 -2.90 7.60 0.69
N ILE A 22 -2.11 7.54 1.76
CA ILE A 22 -0.78 8.10 1.83
C ILE A 22 0.27 7.06 1.39
N ASN A 23 0.27 5.83 1.89
CA ASN A 23 1.37 4.86 1.69
C ASN A 23 1.62 4.46 0.22
N TYR A 24 0.54 4.32 -0.55
CA TYR A 24 0.64 4.04 -1.97
C TYR A 24 1.35 5.16 -2.73
N GLU A 25 0.87 6.40 -2.55
CA GLU A 25 1.48 7.59 -3.10
C GLU A 25 2.86 7.85 -2.51
N LEU A 26 3.15 7.45 -1.26
CA LEU A 26 4.48 7.57 -0.66
C LEU A 26 5.52 6.69 -1.35
N ILE A 27 5.14 5.46 -1.73
CA ILE A 27 6.01 4.54 -2.46
C ILE A 27 6.30 5.12 -3.85
N ARG A 28 5.28 5.57 -4.57
CA ARG A 28 5.41 6.16 -5.90
C ARG A 28 6.15 7.51 -5.88
N ALA A 29 5.80 8.38 -4.95
CA ALA A 29 6.39 9.72 -4.78
C ALA A 29 7.71 9.70 -4.00
N LYS A 30 8.16 8.54 -3.51
CA LYS A 30 9.45 8.31 -2.83
C LYS A 30 9.75 9.30 -1.70
N LYS A 31 8.80 9.52 -0.78
CA LYS A 31 9.09 10.28 0.46
C LYS A 31 9.96 9.42 1.39
N LYS A 32 11.27 9.72 1.44
CA LYS A 32 12.29 8.88 2.12
C LYS A 32 12.02 8.58 3.59
N GLU A 33 11.49 9.54 4.35
CA GLU A 33 11.28 9.37 5.81
C GLU A 33 10.12 8.42 6.10
N GLU A 34 9.03 8.57 5.36
CA GLU A 34 7.86 7.72 5.53
C GLU A 34 8.06 6.32 4.96
N LEU A 35 8.82 6.21 3.87
CA LEU A 35 9.20 4.91 3.32
C LEU A 35 10.01 4.08 4.32
N LYS A 36 10.91 4.72 5.09
CA LYS A 36 11.64 4.06 6.18
C LYS A 36 10.71 3.58 7.30
N MET A 37 9.68 4.35 7.64
CA MET A 37 8.70 3.94 8.64
C MET A 37 7.89 2.73 8.16
N LEU A 38 7.44 2.74 6.89
CA LEU A 38 6.77 1.63 6.22
C LEU A 38 7.63 0.36 6.21
N GLN A 39 8.89 0.46 5.82
CA GLN A 39 9.83 -0.67 5.82
C GLN A 39 9.97 -1.27 7.22
N LYS A 40 10.09 -0.43 8.25
CA LYS A 40 10.18 -0.89 9.65
C LYS A 40 8.89 -1.55 10.12
N PHE A 41 7.75 -0.97 9.79
CA PHE A 41 6.44 -1.48 10.20
C PHE A 41 6.13 -2.83 9.54
N LEU A 42 6.33 -2.91 8.23
CA LEU A 42 6.04 -4.10 7.43
C LEU A 42 7.15 -5.14 7.47
N LYS A 43 8.35 -4.78 7.96
CA LYS A 43 9.57 -5.60 7.90
C LYS A 43 9.86 -6.12 6.48
N LYS A 44 9.56 -5.30 5.47
CA LYS A 44 9.73 -5.61 4.05
C LYS A 44 10.59 -4.56 3.39
N ASP A 45 11.32 -4.95 2.35
CA ASP A 45 12.13 -4.00 1.59
C ASP A 45 11.26 -3.15 0.66
N VAL A 46 11.75 -1.98 0.22
CA VAL A 46 10.98 -1.08 -0.66
C VAL A 46 10.51 -1.81 -1.91
N LYS A 47 11.41 -2.61 -2.51
CA LYS A 47 11.11 -3.38 -3.73
C LYS A 47 10.03 -4.42 -3.52
N GLU A 48 9.98 -5.05 -2.35
CA GLU A 48 8.94 -6.04 -2.03
C GLU A 48 7.59 -5.36 -1.80
N ILE A 49 7.62 -4.21 -1.13
CA ILE A 49 6.45 -3.36 -0.92
C ILE A 49 5.90 -2.91 -2.30
N GLU A 50 6.75 -2.37 -3.16
CA GLU A 50 6.41 -1.97 -4.54
C GLU A 50 5.81 -3.13 -5.33
N LYS A 51 6.47 -4.29 -5.32
CA LYS A 51 6.01 -5.49 -6.04
C LYS A 51 4.64 -5.94 -5.56
N THR A 52 4.41 -5.95 -4.25
CA THR A 52 3.12 -6.34 -3.66
C THR A 52 2.02 -5.36 -4.07
N CYS A 53 2.30 -4.06 -4.06
CA CYS A 53 1.35 -3.04 -4.47
C CYS A 53 1.01 -3.11 -5.97
N ILE A 54 2.01 -3.27 -6.85
CA ILE A 54 1.79 -3.39 -8.31
C ILE A 54 0.93 -4.62 -8.65
N SER A 55 1.02 -5.68 -7.86
CA SER A 55 0.20 -6.89 -8.06
C SER A 55 -1.22 -6.81 -7.48
N CYS A 56 -1.57 -5.72 -6.79
CA CYS A 56 -2.90 -5.56 -6.23
C CYS A 56 -3.94 -5.34 -7.34
N GLU A 57 -5.08 -6.01 -7.30
CA GLU A 57 -6.15 -5.82 -8.28
C GLU A 57 -6.74 -4.39 -8.26
N ASN A 58 -6.58 -3.72 -7.12
CA ASN A 58 -6.97 -2.33 -6.91
C ASN A 58 -5.87 -1.33 -7.32
N TYR A 59 -4.82 -1.79 -8.01
CA TYR A 59 -3.72 -0.96 -8.54
C TYR A 59 -3.89 -0.70 -10.04
N PRO A 60 -3.73 0.56 -10.51
CA PRO A 60 -3.72 1.81 -9.73
C PRO A 60 -5.15 2.19 -9.28
N PHE A 61 -5.27 3.00 -8.22
CA PHE A 61 -6.57 3.45 -7.68
C PHE A 61 -7.45 4.23 -8.68
N ASP A 62 -6.88 4.73 -9.77
CA ASP A 62 -7.55 5.52 -10.82
C ASP A 62 -7.98 4.66 -12.03
N LYS A 63 -8.84 3.65 -11.83
CA LYS A 63 -9.57 3.03 -12.95
C LYS A 63 -11.07 3.19 -12.82
#